data_AF-A0A918MBQ3-F1
#
_entry.id   AF-A0A918MBQ3-F1
#
_cell.length_a   1.000
_cell.length_b   1.000
_cell.length_c   1.000
_cell.angle_alpha   90.00
_cell.angle_beta   90.00
_cell.angle_gamma   90.00
#
_symmetry.space_group_name_H-M   'P 1'
#
loop_
_entity.id
_entity.type
_entity.pdbx_description
1 polymer ?
#
loop_
_entity_poly.entity_id
_entity_poly.type
_entity_poly.pdbx_seq_one_letter_code
_entity_poly.pdbx_strand_id
1 'polypeptide(L)'
;MLGPSGAAGEQDRAKLAEQAATERDAALAEARQLRVELAAHQAVHKAGADTARLLDSRTGENQLAALDPADPKFAEQLDTVIAAAAGQTRCCAPRPQRRPRPGGRRVHPGAPQTVTPERFARMTYAHRVELH
;
A
#
# COMPACT_ATOMS: atom_id res chain seq x y z
N MET A 1 41.62 42.92 8.78
CA MET A 1 41.61 42.28 7.46
C MET A 1 41.06 40.86 7.62
N LEU A 2 39.75 40.66 7.54
CA LEU A 2 39.18 39.31 7.39
C LEU A 2 39.53 38.84 5.97
N GLY A 3 40.32 37.79 5.85
CA GLY A 3 40.73 37.25 4.55
C GLY A 3 39.56 36.64 3.77
N PRO A 4 39.71 36.44 2.44
CA PRO A 4 38.68 35.91 1.54
C PRO A 4 38.17 34.49 1.89
N SER A 5 38.82 33.82 2.84
CA SER A 5 38.47 32.46 3.29
C SER A 5 37.13 32.38 4.03
N GLY A 6 36.69 33.45 4.71
CA GLY A 6 35.39 33.47 5.40
C GLY A 6 34.20 33.46 4.42
N ALA A 7 34.29 34.23 3.33
CA ALA A 7 33.23 34.32 2.33
C ALA A 7 33.07 33.01 1.53
N ALA A 8 34.18 32.33 1.21
CA ALA A 8 34.15 31.04 0.52
C ALA A 8 33.49 29.94 1.37
N GLY A 9 33.85 29.84 2.67
CA GLY A 9 33.24 28.85 3.57
C GLY A 9 31.75 29.10 3.85
N GLU A 10 31.29 30.35 3.77
CA GLU A 10 29.88 30.70 3.93
C GLU A 10 29.06 30.40 2.67
N GLN A 11 29.63 30.61 1.48
CA GLN A 11 29.04 30.18 0.21
C GLN A 11 28.92 28.65 0.11
N ASP A 12 29.92 27.90 0.60
CA ASP A 12 29.87 26.43 0.59
C ASP A 12 28.79 25.89 1.54
N ARG A 13 28.58 26.51 2.71
CA ARG A 13 27.48 26.15 3.62
C ARG A 13 26.11 26.48 3.04
N ALA A 14 25.97 27.62 2.38
CA ALA A 14 24.72 27.98 1.72
C ALA A 14 24.34 26.97 0.64
N LYS A 15 25.31 26.57 -0.20
CA LYS A 15 25.11 25.52 -1.22
C LYS A 15 24.73 24.17 -0.62
N LEU A 16 25.39 23.76 0.47
CA LEU A 16 25.04 22.52 1.17
C LEU A 16 23.63 22.57 1.76
N ALA A 17 23.21 23.72 2.30
CA ALA A 17 21.86 23.89 2.82
C ALA A 17 20.80 23.86 1.69
N GLU A 18 21.07 24.50 0.56
CA GLU A 18 20.21 24.43 -0.63
C GLU A 18 20.09 23.01 -1.18
N GLN A 19 21.20 22.28 -1.24
CA GLN A 19 21.20 20.89 -1.69
C GLN A 19 20.43 19.98 -0.72
N ALA A 20 20.63 20.13 0.59
CA ALA A 20 19.89 19.38 1.60
C ALA A 20 18.38 19.70 1.56
N ALA A 21 17.99 20.95 1.31
CA ALA A 21 16.59 21.33 1.11
C ALA A 21 16.00 20.65 -0.13
N THR A 22 16.74 20.66 -1.25
CA THR A 22 16.34 20.02 -2.51
C THR A 22 16.16 18.51 -2.33
N GLU A 23 17.11 17.82 -1.70
CA GLU A 23 17.05 16.39 -1.45
C GLU A 23 15.88 16.03 -0.52
N ARG A 24 15.66 16.82 0.53
CA ARG A 24 14.54 16.64 1.45
C ARG A 24 13.21 16.81 0.73
N ASP A 25 13.07 17.85 -0.09
CA ASP A 25 11.82 18.13 -0.79
C ASP A 25 11.51 17.04 -1.82
N ALA A 26 12.53 16.50 -2.49
CA ALA A 26 12.40 15.33 -3.37
C ALA A 26 11.94 14.08 -2.58
N ALA A 27 12.58 13.78 -1.44
CA ALA A 27 12.20 12.64 -0.60
C ALA A 27 10.76 12.75 -0.06
N LEU A 28 10.30 13.97 0.27
CA LEU A 28 8.93 14.22 0.69
C LEU A 28 7.93 14.02 -0.45
N ALA A 29 8.27 14.43 -1.66
CA ALA A 29 7.45 14.21 -2.84
C ALA A 29 7.31 12.70 -3.16
N GLU A 30 8.41 11.95 -3.12
CA GLU A 30 8.39 10.49 -3.29
C GLU A 30 7.55 9.80 -2.22
N ALA A 31 7.73 10.17 -0.94
CA ALA A 31 6.95 9.62 0.16
C ALA A 31 5.45 9.93 0.02
N ARG A 32 5.10 11.12 -0.49
CA ARG A 32 3.71 11.47 -0.80
C ARG A 32 3.15 10.56 -1.89
N GLN A 33 3.88 10.42 -3.00
CA GLN A 33 3.46 9.58 -4.13
C GLN A 33 3.22 8.13 -3.69
N LEU A 34 4.15 7.53 -2.95
CA LEU A 34 4.03 6.15 -2.45
C LEU A 34 2.82 5.96 -1.52
N ARG A 35 2.52 6.94 -0.67
CA ARG A 35 1.34 6.89 0.21
C ARG A 35 0.04 6.94 -0.59
N VAL A 36 -0.02 7.80 -1.60
CA VAL A 36 -1.17 7.88 -2.50
C VAL A 36 -1.36 6.57 -3.27
N GLU A 37 -0.29 6.01 -3.82
CA GLU A 37 -0.34 4.74 -4.56
C GLU A 37 -0.79 3.57 -3.67
N LEU A 38 -0.26 3.46 -2.45
CA LEU A 38 -0.66 2.44 -1.50
C LEU A 38 -2.13 2.59 -1.10
N ALA A 39 -2.59 3.83 -0.87
CA ALA A 39 -3.99 4.08 -0.56
C ALA A 39 -4.90 3.74 -1.74
N ALA A 40 -4.53 4.12 -2.97
CA ALA A 40 -5.26 3.78 -4.19
C ALA A 40 -5.36 2.26 -4.36
N HIS A 41 -4.26 1.53 -4.18
CA HIS A 41 -4.25 0.07 -4.25
C HIS A 41 -5.20 -0.56 -3.20
N GLN A 42 -5.17 -0.07 -1.96
CA GLN A 42 -6.07 -0.56 -0.91
C GLN A 42 -7.54 -0.25 -1.19
N ALA A 43 -7.85 0.96 -1.65
CA ALA A 43 -9.21 1.39 -1.94
C ALA A 43 -9.79 0.65 -3.15
N VAL A 44 -9.00 0.47 -4.22
CA VAL A 44 -9.37 -0.34 -5.38
C VAL A 44 -9.59 -1.81 -5.00
N HIS A 45 -8.71 -2.36 -4.15
CA HIS A 45 -8.91 -3.72 -3.62
C HIS A 45 -10.24 -3.85 -2.86
N LYS A 46 -10.61 -2.88 -2.02
CA LYS A 46 -11.92 -2.87 -1.34
C LYS A 46 -13.09 -2.71 -2.31
N ALA A 47 -12.92 -1.91 -3.36
CA ALA A 47 -14.00 -1.53 -4.28
C ALA A 47 -14.29 -2.56 -5.39
N GLY A 48 -13.52 -3.65 -5.52
CA GLY A 48 -13.73 -4.57 -6.64
C GLY A 48 -13.11 -4.12 -7.97
N ALA A 49 -12.46 -2.96 -7.99
CA ALA A 49 -11.97 -2.32 -9.21
C ALA A 49 -10.56 -2.82 -9.60
N ASP A 50 -10.08 -2.41 -10.77
CA ASP A 50 -8.77 -2.79 -11.31
C ASP A 50 -7.79 -1.61 -11.21
N THR A 51 -6.78 -1.73 -10.34
CA THR A 51 -5.80 -0.66 -10.07
C THR A 51 -4.93 -0.42 -11.29
N ALA A 52 -4.62 -1.47 -12.07
CA ALA A 52 -3.81 -1.34 -13.26
C ALA A 52 -4.50 -0.42 -14.29
N ARG A 53 -5.84 -0.48 -14.39
CA ARG A 53 -6.60 0.43 -15.25
C ARG A 53 -6.64 1.87 -14.74
N LEU A 54 -6.67 2.07 -13.43
CA LEU A 54 -6.64 3.40 -12.83
C LEU A 54 -5.29 4.09 -13.11
N LEU A 55 -4.20 3.34 -13.02
CA LEU A 55 -2.85 3.81 -13.30
C LEU A 55 -2.52 3.88 -14.80
N ASP A 56 -3.15 3.06 -15.65
CA ASP A 56 -2.94 3.09 -17.11
C ASP A 56 -3.55 4.35 -17.78
N SER A 57 -4.50 5.01 -17.11
CA SER A 57 -5.08 6.27 -17.59
C SER A 57 -4.26 7.47 -17.12
N ARG A 58 -3.67 8.23 -18.06
CA ARG A 58 -3.02 9.53 -17.77
C ARG A 58 -3.89 10.48 -16.96
N THR A 59 -5.21 10.42 -17.14
CA THR A 59 -6.16 11.23 -16.36
C THR A 59 -6.23 10.77 -14.91
N GLY A 60 -6.21 9.46 -14.64
CA GLY A 60 -6.19 8.90 -13.29
C GLY A 60 -4.88 9.18 -12.57
N GLU A 61 -3.74 9.06 -13.27
CA GLU A 61 -2.42 9.42 -12.74
C GLU A 61 -2.36 10.90 -12.31
N ASN A 62 -2.82 11.82 -13.17
CA ASN A 62 -2.85 13.25 -12.85
C ASN A 62 -3.77 13.58 -11.67
N GLN A 63 -4.90 12.88 -11.56
CA GLN A 63 -5.83 13.05 -10.44
C GLN A 63 -5.23 12.54 -9.13
N LEU A 64 -4.57 11.38 -9.16
CA LEU A 64 -3.86 10.84 -7.99
C LEU A 64 -2.70 11.75 -7.57
N ALA A 65 -1.91 12.28 -8.52
CA ALA A 65 -0.80 13.18 -8.24
C ALA A 65 -1.24 14.49 -7.54
N ALA A 66 -2.49 14.92 -7.77
CA ALA A 66 -3.05 16.08 -7.11
C ALA A 66 -3.49 15.82 -5.65
N LEU A 67 -3.65 14.56 -5.24
CA LEU A 67 -4.13 14.21 -3.90
C LEU A 67 -3.06 14.42 -2.83
N ASP A 68 -3.44 15.00 -1.70
CA ASP A 68 -2.58 15.15 -0.53
C ASP A 68 -2.99 14.13 0.55
N PRO A 69 -2.14 13.14 0.89
CA PRO A 69 -2.43 12.17 1.94
C PRO A 69 -2.52 12.78 3.35
N ALA A 70 -2.08 14.02 3.55
CA ALA A 70 -2.27 14.75 4.80
C ALA A 70 -3.60 15.53 4.87
N ASP A 71 -4.32 15.65 3.74
CA ASP A 71 -5.63 16.32 3.70
C ASP A 71 -6.67 15.48 4.46
N PRO A 72 -7.47 16.06 5.38
CA PRO A 72 -8.52 15.33 6.09
C PRO A 72 -9.59 14.73 5.16
N LYS A 73 -9.75 15.27 3.94
CA LYS A 73 -10.67 14.77 2.90
C LYS A 73 -10.01 13.82 1.92
N PHE A 74 -8.75 13.42 2.16
CA PHE A 74 -8.00 12.54 1.26
C PHE A 74 -8.78 11.28 0.89
N ALA A 75 -9.40 10.61 1.86
CA ALA A 75 -10.16 9.39 1.62
C ALA A 75 -11.37 9.64 0.69
N GLU A 76 -12.12 10.72 0.91
CA GLU A 76 -13.27 11.08 0.07
C GLU A 76 -12.86 11.46 -1.36
N GLN A 77 -11.76 12.20 -1.50
CA GLN A 77 -11.21 12.57 -2.80
C GLN A 77 -10.69 11.34 -3.55
N LEU A 78 -9.99 10.44 -2.86
CA LEU A 78 -9.50 9.19 -3.43
C LEU A 78 -10.64 8.29 -3.91
N ASP A 79 -11.70 8.13 -3.11
CA ASP A 79 -12.88 7.36 -3.49
C ASP A 79 -13.58 7.97 -4.71
N THR A 80 -13.61 9.31 -4.81
CA THR A 80 -14.16 10.03 -5.97
C THR A 80 -13.36 9.73 -7.25
N VAL A 81 -12.03 9.75 -7.18
CA VAL A 81 -11.14 9.42 -8.32
C VAL A 81 -11.34 7.96 -8.75
N ILE A 82 -11.41 7.04 -7.80
CA ILE A 82 -11.64 5.61 -8.08
C ILE A 82 -13.03 5.39 -8.69
N ALA A 83 -14.07 6.05 -8.17
CA ALA A 83 -15.42 5.97 -8.70
C ALA A 83 -15.51 6.56 -10.12
N ALA A 84 -14.83 7.67 -10.40
CA ALA A 84 -14.76 8.27 -11.73
C ALA A 84 -14.07 7.34 -12.75
N ALA A 85 -13.01 6.65 -12.34
CA ALA A 85 -12.37 5.63 -13.16
C ALA A 85 -13.28 4.41 -13.39
N ALA A 86 -13.99 3.95 -12.36
CA ALA A 86 -14.94 2.84 -12.47
C ALA A 86 -16.16 3.18 -13.35
N GLY A 87 -16.70 4.40 -13.24
CA GLY A 87 -17.89 4.85 -13.97
C GLY A 87 -17.68 5.07 -15.47
N GLN A 88 -16.45 5.38 -15.90
CA GLN A 88 -16.08 5.39 -17.32
C GLN A 88 -16.07 3.97 -17.94
N THR A 89 -16.16 2.94 -17.10
CA THR A 89 -16.05 1.53 -17.48
C THR A 89 -17.43 0.90 -17.70
N ARG A 90 -18.30 1.47 -18.56
CA ARG A 90 -19.56 0.79 -18.95
C ARG A 90 -19.33 -0.56 -19.66
N CYS A 91 -18.10 -0.89 -20.04
CA CYS A 91 -17.78 -2.11 -20.79
C CYS A 91 -17.28 -3.29 -19.95
N CYS A 92 -17.05 -3.14 -18.64
CA CYS A 92 -16.55 -4.24 -17.81
C CYS A 92 -17.28 -4.25 -16.48
N ALA A 93 -18.27 -5.13 -16.37
CA ALA A 93 -18.88 -5.49 -15.10
C ALA A 93 -17.79 -5.81 -14.06
N PRO A 94 -17.98 -5.44 -12.78
CA PRO A 94 -17.04 -5.78 -11.73
C PRO A 94 -16.84 -7.30 -11.74
N ARG A 95 -15.60 -7.74 -11.94
CA ARG A 95 -15.27 -9.16 -11.73
C ARG A 95 -15.58 -9.43 -10.26
N PRO A 96 -16.42 -10.43 -9.92
CA PRO A 96 -16.72 -10.72 -8.53
C PRO A 96 -15.40 -11.06 -7.84
N GLN A 97 -14.94 -10.17 -6.97
CA GLN A 97 -13.81 -10.47 -6.13
C GLN A 97 -14.19 -11.69 -5.30
N ARG A 98 -13.35 -12.72 -5.35
CA ARG A 98 -13.39 -13.79 -4.36
C ARG A 98 -13.22 -13.12 -3.01
N ARG A 99 -14.32 -13.04 -2.25
CA ARG A 99 -14.32 -12.60 -0.85
C ARG A 99 -13.11 -13.22 -0.15
N PRO A 100 -12.32 -12.47 0.61
CA PRO A 100 -11.39 -13.07 1.56
C PRO A 100 -12.21 -14.07 2.39
N ARG A 101 -11.92 -15.36 2.25
CA ARG A 101 -12.60 -16.37 3.06
C ARG A 101 -12.28 -16.03 4.52
N PRO A 102 -13.26 -15.86 5.40
CA PRO A 102 -12.99 -15.82 6.82
C PRO A 102 -12.44 -17.21 7.18
N GLY A 103 -11.18 -17.27 7.58
CA GLY A 103 -10.52 -18.52 7.95
C GLY A 103 -9.20 -18.70 7.22
N GLY A 104 -8.12 -18.27 7.86
CA GLY A 104 -6.79 -18.72 7.51
C GLY A 104 -6.71 -20.24 7.64
N ARG A 105 -6.75 -20.96 6.52
CA ARG A 105 -6.13 -22.28 6.43
C ARG A 105 -5.54 -22.43 5.03
N ARG A 106 -4.23 -22.18 4.96
CA ARG A 106 -3.39 -22.58 3.84
C ARG A 106 -3.42 -24.12 3.81
N VAL A 107 -4.23 -24.70 2.94
CA VAL A 107 -4.21 -26.15 2.73
C VAL A 107 -3.01 -26.43 1.82
N HIS A 108 -1.88 -26.72 2.43
CA HIS A 108 -0.78 -27.40 1.76
C HIS A 108 -1.20 -28.86 1.53
N PRO A 109 -1.06 -29.42 0.31
CA PRO A 109 -1.13 -30.86 0.14
C PRO A 109 0.14 -31.45 0.74
N GLY A 110 0.04 -32.03 1.94
CA GLY A 110 1.14 -32.80 2.54
C GLY A 110 1.78 -32.26 3.83
N ALA A 111 1.06 -31.56 4.72
CA ALA A 111 1.56 -31.30 6.08
C ALA A 111 0.99 -32.33 7.09
N PRO A 112 1.82 -32.93 7.97
CA PRO A 112 1.36 -33.92 8.93
C PRO A 112 0.33 -33.31 9.87
N GLN A 113 -0.75 -34.04 10.14
CA GLN A 113 -1.82 -33.58 11.03
C GLN A 113 -1.31 -33.55 12.47
N THR A 114 -0.67 -32.46 12.88
CA THR A 114 -0.35 -32.26 14.29
C THR A 114 -1.65 -32.30 15.08
N VAL A 115 -1.82 -33.33 15.91
CA VAL A 115 -3.00 -33.48 16.77
C VAL A 115 -2.95 -32.34 17.77
N THR A 116 -3.91 -31.42 17.70
CA THR A 116 -4.00 -30.32 18.67
C THR A 116 -4.37 -30.87 20.05
N PRO A 117 -4.03 -30.19 21.15
CA PRO A 117 -4.34 -30.65 22.51
C PRO A 117 -5.83 -30.89 22.73
N GLU A 118 -6.71 -30.05 22.16
CA GLU A 118 -8.16 -30.25 22.29
C GLU A 118 -8.65 -31.46 21.48
N ARG A 119 -7.99 -31.79 20.36
CA ARG A 119 -8.28 -32.97 19.57
C ARG A 119 -7.84 -34.24 20.30
N PHE A 120 -6.65 -34.21 20.91
CA PHE A 120 -6.15 -35.31 21.74
C PHE A 120 -7.09 -35.59 22.90
N ALA A 121 -7.57 -34.55 23.59
CA ALA A 121 -8.54 -34.67 24.70
C ALA A 121 -9.86 -35.33 24.28
N ARG A 122 -10.26 -35.20 23.01
CA ARG A 122 -11.47 -35.81 22.44
C ARG A 122 -11.24 -37.19 21.81
N MET A 123 -9.99 -37.64 21.67
CA MET A 123 -9.68 -38.98 21.18
C MET A 123 -9.94 -40.02 22.25
N THR A 124 -10.42 -41.19 21.82
CA THR A 124 -10.54 -42.38 22.67
C THR A 124 -9.15 -42.85 23.08
N TYR A 125 -9.08 -43.55 24.22
CA TYR A 125 -7.81 -44.06 24.75
C TYR A 125 -7.07 -44.93 23.72
N ALA A 126 -7.78 -45.82 23.02
CA ALA A 126 -7.21 -46.67 21.99
C ALA A 126 -6.48 -45.89 20.88
N HIS A 127 -7.07 -44.77 20.43
CA HIS A 127 -6.50 -43.95 19.36
C HIS A 127 -5.33 -43.08 19.83
N ARG A 128 -5.19 -42.83 21.15
CA ARG A 128 -4.03 -42.13 21.71
C ARG A 128 -2.80 -43.04 21.77
N VAL A 129 -2.99 -44.34 21.98
CA VAL A 129 -1.91 -45.34 22.03
C VAL A 129 -1.24 -45.51 20.67
N GLU A 130 -1.98 -45.37 19.58
CA GLU A 130 -1.44 -45.46 18.20
C GLU A 130 -0.59 -44.24 17.78
N LEU A 131 -0.55 -43.17 18.58
CA LEU A 131 0.18 -41.94 18.28
C LEU A 131 1.61 -41.89 18.88
N HIS A 132 2.01 -42.92 19.62
CA HIS A 132 3.33 -43.10 20.26
C HIS A 132 4.10 -44.26 19.62
#